data_AF-A0A2E3J1B1-F1
#
_entry.id   AF-A0A2E3J1B1-F1
#
_cell.length_a   1.000
_cell.length_b   1.000
_cell.length_c   1.000
_cell.angle_alpha   90.00
_cell.angle_beta   90.00
_cell.angle_gamma   90.00
#
_symmetry.space_group_name_H-M   'P 1'
#
loop_
_entity.id
_entity.type
_entity.pdbx_description
1 polymer ?
#
loop_
_entity_poly.entity_id
_entity_poly.type
_entity_poly.pdbx_seq_one_letter_code
_entity_poly.pdbx_strand_id
1 'polypeptide(L)' 'MMDFPQAVDAVSNPNAFPLLVRDFERICEFFTKYGIEASALNLAQEMWRLYQRGEL' A
#
# COMPACT_ATOMS: atom_id res chain seq x y z
N MET A 1 -11.92 12.98 -5.44
CA MET A 1 -10.50 13.26 -5.14
C MET A 1 -10.33 12.92 -3.68
N MET A 2 -9.85 11.71 -3.39
CA MET A 2 -9.61 11.31 -2.01
C MET A 2 -8.19 11.75 -1.69
N ASP A 3 -8.08 12.71 -0.77
CA ASP A 3 -6.82 13.14 -0.21
C ASP A 3 -5.99 11.91 0.22
N PHE A 4 -4.72 11.87 -0.18
CA PHE A 4 -3.71 11.03 0.46
C PHE A 4 -2.92 11.91 1.44
N PRO A 5 -3.45 12.29 2.62
CA PRO A 5 -2.74 13.16 3.55
C PRO A 5 -1.73 12.39 4.42
N GLN A 6 -1.27 11.23 3.98
CA GLN A 6 -0.46 10.34 4.81
C GLN A 6 0.67 9.72 3.99
N ALA A 7 1.41 10.55 3.24
CA ALA A 7 2.80 10.22 2.91
C ALA A 7 3.60 10.22 4.24
N VAL A 8 3.30 9.23 5.07
CA VAL A 8 4.03 8.97 6.30
C VAL A 8 5.40 8.52 5.83
N ASP A 9 6.40 9.32 6.17
CA ASP A 9 7.79 9.00 5.97
C ASP A 9 8.05 7.59 6.53
N ALA A 10 8.11 6.60 5.63
CA ALA A 10 8.13 5.19 6.01
C ALA A 10 9.45 4.82 6.72
N VAL A 11 10.46 5.72 6.68
CA VAL A 11 11.70 5.61 7.45
C VAL A 11 11.44 5.86 8.94
N SER A 12 10.50 6.74 9.29
CA SER A 12 10.33 7.26 10.65
C SER A 12 9.09 6.73 11.39
N ASN A 13 8.20 5.99 10.73
CA ASN A 13 6.99 5.46 11.37
C ASN A 13 6.94 3.92 11.35
N PRO A 14 7.02 3.23 12.50
CA PRO A 14 6.87 1.78 12.57
C PRO A 14 5.48 1.29 12.11
N ASN A 15 4.49 2.18 12.03
CA ASN A 15 3.15 1.87 11.51
C ASN A 15 3.01 2.07 9.99
N ALA A 16 4.09 2.40 9.26
CA ALA A 16 4.03 2.64 7.83
C ALA A 16 3.58 1.41 7.03
N PHE A 17 4.06 0.21 7.39
CA PHE A 17 3.68 -1.02 6.69
C PHE A 17 2.19 -1.40 6.88
N PRO A 18 1.63 -1.41 8.11
CA PRO A 18 0.18 -1.59 8.29
C PRO A 18 -0.68 -0.55 7.56
N LEU A 19 -0.23 0.71 7.48
CA LEU A 19 -0.94 1.75 6.72
C LEU A 19 -0.90 1.47 5.21
N LEU A 20 0.25 1.04 4.69
CA LEU A 20 0.41 0.64 3.29
C LEU A 20 -0.52 -0.51 2.92
N VAL A 21 -0.58 -1.56 3.75
CA VAL A 21 -1.49 -2.70 3.54
C VAL A 21 -2.94 -2.23 3.48
N ARG A 22 -3.37 -1.40 4.43
CA ARG A 22 -4.73 -0.86 4.48
C ARG A 22 -5.09 -0.04 3.24
N ASP A 23 -4.15 0.72 2.71
CA ASP A 23 -4.37 1.52 1.51
C ASP A 23 -4.46 0.63 0.26
N PHE A 24 -3.65 -0.43 0.18
CA PHE A 24 -3.80 -1.46 -0.86
C PHE A 24 -5.12 -2.24 -0.74
N GLU A 25 -5.61 -2.52 0.47
CA GLU A 25 -6.91 -3.18 0.67
C GLU A 25 -8.04 -2.35 0.06
N ARG A 26 -8.07 -1.04 0.31
CA ARG A 26 -9.06 -0.13 -0.29
C ARG A 26 -8.97 -0.08 -1.81
N ILE A 27 -7.76 -0.12 -2.36
CA ILE A 27 -7.53 -0.14 -3.81
C ILE A 27 -8.03 -1.46 -4.39
N CYS A 28 -7.67 -2.60 -3.79
CA CYS A 28 -8.13 -3.91 -4.22
C CYS A 28 -9.65 -4.02 -4.15
N GLU A 29 -10.28 -3.62 -3.05
CA GLU A 29 -11.75 -3.57 -2.92
C GLU A 29 -12.41 -2.72 -4.01
N PHE A 30 -11.82 -1.57 -4.32
CA PHE A 30 -12.30 -0.71 -5.41
C PHE A 30 -12.20 -1.42 -6.77
N PHE A 31 -11.16 -2.22 -7.00
CA PHE A 31 -10.95 -2.94 -8.26
C PHE A 31 -11.73 -4.26 -8.37
N THR A 32 -12.12 -4.87 -7.25
CA THR A 32 -12.99 -6.05 -7.20
C THR A 32 -14.31 -5.80 -7.93
N LYS A 33 -14.87 -4.58 -7.87
CA LYS A 33 -16.11 -4.22 -8.59
C LYS A 33 -15.95 -4.22 -10.13
N TYR A 34 -14.71 -4.23 -10.62
CA TYR A 34 -14.36 -4.35 -12.03
C TYR A 34 -13.89 -5.78 -12.39
N GLY A 35 -13.99 -6.74 -11.46
CA GLY A 35 -13.58 -8.13 -11.66
C GLY A 35 -12.06 -8.36 -11.57
N ILE A 36 -11.31 -7.40 -11.05
CA ILE A 36 -9.87 -7.54 -10.84
C ILE A 36 -9.64 -7.98 -9.38
N GLU A 37 -9.21 -9.21 -9.21
CA GLU A 37 -8.80 -9.74 -7.91
C GLU A 37 -7.29 -9.59 -7.74
N ALA A 38 -6.87 -8.83 -6.73
CA ALA A 38 -5.47 -8.65 -6.38
C ALA A 38 -5.28 -8.79 -4.86
N SER A 39 -4.18 -9.43 -4.46
CA SER A 39 -3.84 -9.55 -3.04
C SER A 39 -3.16 -8.27 -2.55
N ALA A 40 -3.89 -7.50 -1.74
CA ALA A 40 -3.38 -6.28 -1.11
C ALA A 40 -2.09 -6.54 -0.32
N LEU A 41 -2.01 -7.67 0.39
CA LEU A 41 -0.85 -8.07 1.17
C LEU A 41 0.37 -8.32 0.27
N ASN A 42 0.20 -9.02 -0.86
CA ASN A 42 1.31 -9.31 -1.77
C ASN A 42 1.84 -8.02 -2.42
N LEU A 43 0.94 -7.12 -2.83
CA LEU A 43 1.31 -5.82 -3.39
C LEU A 43 2.04 -4.96 -2.36
N ALA A 44 1.52 -4.87 -1.13
CA ALA A 44 2.15 -4.14 -0.05
C ALA A 44 3.53 -4.69 0.30
N GLN A 45 3.70 -6.03 0.33
CA GLN A 45 4.99 -6.67 0.60
C GLN A 45 6.03 -6.38 -0.50
N GLU A 46 5.64 -6.44 -1.76
CA GLU A 46 6.58 -6.18 -2.87
C GLU A 46 6.98 -4.71 -2.91
N MET A 47 6.02 -3.80 -2.73
CA MET A 47 6.30 -2.36 -2.63
C MET A 47 7.16 -2.04 -1.41
N TRP A 48 6.90 -2.69 -0.27
CA TRP A 48 7.72 -2.54 0.92
C TRP A 48 9.15 -3.04 0.70
N ARG A 49 9.31 -4.14 -0.03
CA ARG A 49 10.64 -4.67 -0.37
C ARG A 49 11.40 -3.72 -1.30
N LEU A 50 10.74 -3.15 -2.32
CA LEU A 50 11.33 -2.13 -3.20
C LEU A 50 11.75 -0.88 -2.42
N TYR A 51 10.88 -0.42 -1.52
CA TYR A 51 11.17 0.69 -0.61
C TYR A 51 12.41 0.44 0.24
N GLN A 52 12.51 -0.73 0.89
CA GLN A 52 13.64 -1.11 1.72
C GLN A 52 14.97 -1.22 0.94
N ARG A 53 14.90 -1.53 -0.36
CA ARG A 53 16.07 -1.56 -1.25
C ARG A 53 16.48 -0.17 -1.76
N GLY A 54 15.67 0.87 -1.54
CA GLY A 54 15.88 2.19 -2.13
C GLY A 54 15.65 2.22 -3.65
N GLU A 55 14.85 1.28 -4.16
CA GLU A 55 14.54 1.12 -5.59
C GLU A 55 13.18 1.73 -5.98
N LEU A 56 12.64 2.59 -5.11
CA LEU A 56 11.30 3.17 -5.22
C LEU A 56 11.33 4.63 -5.70
#